data_AF-A0A4E0QV17-F1
#
_entry.id   AF-A0A4E0QV17-F1
#
_cell.length_a   1.000
_cell.length_b   1.000
_cell.length_c   1.000
_cell.angle_alpha   90.00
_cell.angle_beta   90.00
_cell.angle_gamma   90.00
#
_symmetry.space_group_name_H-M   'P 1'
#
loop_
_entity.id
_entity.type
_entity.pdbx_description
1 polymer ?
#
loop_
_entity_poly.entity_id
_entity_poly.type
_entity_poly.pdbx_seq_one_letter_code
_entity_poly.pdbx_strand_id
1 'polypeptide(L)'
;MPFVQRRVYKMDKMQKAEERIKTNPWDIEAWSVLLRDAQSKKIEDAREVFERIINQFPFAGQYWKIYINQEMKAKNYERVEKLFQRSLVKILHIDLWKLYLQYIRETKGKHQAFKQVQGSYAESQKITATRRVYQRAIVTPMLGIETIWRDYCMYENSINPAIAKKFTEERSRDYMNARRVAKEYEVITKGLCRNMPSIPPQNTPYEAKQVKLWHRR
;
A
#
# COMPACT_ATOMS: atom_id res chain seq x y z
N MET A 1 26.08 -11.64 30.22
CA MET A 1 24.73 -11.72 30.85
C MET A 1 23.62 -10.78 30.31
N PRO A 2 23.74 -9.94 29.25
CA PRO A 2 22.63 -9.02 28.86
C PRO A 2 21.59 -9.58 27.85
N PHE A 3 21.83 -10.71 27.18
CA PHE A 3 20.97 -11.21 26.10
C PHE A 3 19.67 -11.89 26.58
N VAL A 4 19.75 -12.67 27.67
CA VAL A 4 18.59 -13.41 28.21
C VAL A 4 17.53 -12.45 28.74
N GLN A 5 17.94 -11.42 29.48
CA GLN A 5 17.02 -10.46 30.09
C GLN A 5 16.28 -9.61 29.06
N ARG A 6 16.95 -9.24 27.95
CA ARG A 6 16.29 -8.56 26.80
C ARG A 6 15.26 -9.44 26.11
N ARG A 7 15.53 -10.75 26.00
CA ARG A 7 14.60 -11.71 25.38
C ARG A 7 13.34 -11.90 26.23
N VAL A 8 13.50 -12.04 27.55
CA VAL A 8 12.38 -12.19 28.49
C VAL A 8 11.51 -10.92 28.51
N TYR A 9 12.12 -9.73 28.60
CA TYR A 9 11.39 -8.46 28.56
C TYR A 9 10.60 -8.26 27.27
N LYS A 10 11.16 -8.69 26.13
CA LYS A 10 10.47 -8.63 24.83
C LYS A 10 9.23 -9.54 24.80
N MET A 11 9.32 -10.76 25.35
CA MET A 11 8.19 -11.69 25.40
C MET A 11 7.07 -11.18 26.31
N ASP A 12 7.41 -10.65 27.48
CA ASP A 12 6.44 -10.07 28.44
C ASP A 12 5.67 -8.88 27.84
N LYS A 13 6.37 -8.00 27.10
CA LYS A 13 5.72 -6.88 26.39
C LYS A 13 4.73 -7.35 25.31
N MET A 14 5.02 -8.46 24.63
CA MET A 14 4.12 -9.00 23.60
C MET A 14 2.88 -9.66 24.22
N GLN A 15 3.06 -10.43 25.30
CA GLN A 15 1.95 -11.04 26.02
C GLN A 15 0.98 -9.98 26.53
N LYS A 16 1.51 -8.91 27.15
CA LYS A 16 0.71 -7.76 27.57
C LYS A 16 -0.02 -7.07 26.42
N ALA A 17 0.61 -6.98 25.24
CA ALA A 17 -0.05 -6.44 24.06
C ALA A 17 -1.17 -7.36 23.55
N GLU A 18 -0.97 -8.68 23.56
CA GLU A 18 -2.02 -9.63 23.18
C GLU A 18 -3.20 -9.62 24.14
N GLU A 19 -2.95 -9.54 25.45
CA GLU A 19 -4.00 -9.41 26.46
C GLU A 19 -4.82 -8.13 26.23
N ARG A 20 -4.14 -7.00 25.98
CA ARG A 20 -4.81 -5.74 25.63
C ARG A 20 -5.67 -5.86 24.38
N ILE A 21 -5.22 -6.60 23.36
CA ILE A 21 -6.01 -6.85 22.14
C ILE A 21 -7.22 -7.77 22.42
N LYS A 22 -7.08 -8.75 23.31
CA LYS A 22 -8.21 -9.60 23.74
C LYS A 22 -9.27 -8.78 24.47
N THR A 23 -8.85 -7.85 25.33
CA THR A 23 -9.75 -6.95 26.04
C THR A 23 -10.34 -5.88 25.11
N ASN A 24 -9.52 -5.30 24.24
CA ASN A 24 -9.89 -4.28 23.28
C ASN A 24 -9.26 -4.56 21.90
N PRO A 25 -10.01 -5.19 20.96
CA PRO A 25 -9.53 -5.50 19.62
C PRO A 25 -9.10 -4.29 18.79
N TRP A 26 -9.43 -3.07 19.21
CA TRP A 26 -9.19 -1.83 18.49
C TRP A 26 -8.06 -0.99 19.09
N ASP A 27 -7.28 -1.56 20.00
CA ASP A 27 -6.11 -0.93 20.62
C ASP A 27 -4.94 -0.82 19.62
N ILE A 28 -4.89 0.31 18.91
CA ILE A 28 -3.86 0.62 17.91
C ILE A 28 -2.44 0.51 18.49
N GLU A 29 -2.25 0.91 19.75
CA GLU A 29 -0.94 0.87 20.40
C GLU A 29 -0.48 -0.57 20.64
N ALA A 30 -1.39 -1.44 21.10
CA ALA A 30 -1.09 -2.85 21.26
C ALA A 30 -0.79 -3.54 19.91
N TRP A 31 -1.59 -3.26 18.87
CA TRP A 31 -1.30 -3.74 17.52
C TRP A 31 0.02 -3.22 16.96
N SER A 32 0.41 -1.97 17.28
CA SER A 32 1.70 -1.41 16.86
C SER A 32 2.89 -2.17 17.47
N VAL A 33 2.75 -2.68 18.70
CA VAL A 33 3.76 -3.53 19.34
C VAL A 33 3.91 -4.85 18.59
N LEU A 34 2.79 -5.52 18.28
CA LEU A 34 2.81 -6.77 17.50
C LEU A 34 3.38 -6.56 16.10
N LEU A 35 3.00 -5.47 15.43
CA LEU A 35 3.49 -5.12 14.09
C LEU A 35 5.01 -4.88 14.08
N ARG A 36 5.56 -4.17 15.08
CA ARG A 36 7.00 -3.94 15.20
C ARG A 36 7.76 -5.24 15.45
N ASP A 37 7.22 -6.12 16.26
CA ASP A 37 7.83 -7.44 16.46
C ASP A 37 7.78 -8.30 15.19
N ALA A 38 6.63 -8.35 14.52
CA ALA A 38 6.45 -9.07 13.25
C ALA A 38 7.44 -8.62 12.18
N GLN A 39 7.71 -7.31 12.09
CA GLN A 39 8.73 -6.77 11.18
C GLN A 39 10.16 -7.25 11.49
N SER A 40 10.44 -7.56 12.76
CA SER A 40 11.77 -8.06 13.20
C SER A 40 11.95 -9.56 12.97
N LYS A 41 10.86 -10.28 12.69
CA LYS A 41 10.86 -11.72 12.45
C LYS A 41 10.94 -12.05 10.96
N LYS A 42 11.27 -13.30 10.66
CA LYS A 42 11.13 -13.84 9.30
C LYS A 42 9.66 -13.89 8.92
N ILE A 43 9.36 -13.76 7.63
CA ILE A 43 7.97 -13.63 7.17
C ILE A 43 7.17 -14.90 7.45
N GLU A 44 7.82 -16.06 7.47
CA GLU A 44 7.20 -17.35 7.76
C GLU A 44 6.53 -17.36 9.13
N ASP A 45 7.22 -16.84 10.15
CA ASP A 45 6.75 -16.79 11.55
C ASP A 45 5.85 -15.57 11.81
N ALA A 46 5.95 -14.53 10.98
CA ALA A 46 5.24 -13.26 11.16
C ALA A 46 3.91 -13.19 10.39
N ARG A 47 3.68 -14.08 9.43
CA ARG A 47 2.55 -14.02 8.48
C ARG A 47 1.19 -14.02 9.17
N GLU A 48 1.02 -14.87 10.18
CA GLU A 48 -0.24 -14.97 10.92
C GLU A 48 -0.58 -13.64 11.61
N VAL A 49 0.42 -12.98 12.20
CA VAL A 49 0.25 -11.66 12.83
C VAL A 49 -0.13 -10.61 11.79
N PHE A 50 0.51 -10.61 10.61
CA PHE A 50 0.15 -9.68 9.54
C PHE A 50 -1.27 -9.90 9.02
N GLU A 51 -1.69 -11.14 8.76
CA GLU A 51 -3.06 -11.45 8.32
C GLU A 51 -4.09 -11.01 9.38
N ARG A 52 -3.82 -11.24 10.67
CA ARG A 52 -4.68 -10.75 11.77
C ARG A 52 -4.81 -9.22 11.73
N ILE A 53 -3.72 -8.50 11.56
CA ILE A 53 -3.72 -7.02 11.50
C ILE A 53 -4.54 -6.52 10.31
N ILE A 54 -4.34 -7.06 9.11
CA ILE A 54 -5.06 -6.59 7.92
C ILE A 54 -6.52 -7.02 7.90
N ASN A 55 -6.88 -8.11 8.61
CA ASN A 55 -8.28 -8.49 8.80
C ASN A 55 -8.97 -7.59 9.83
N GLN A 56 -8.27 -7.15 10.88
CA GLN A 56 -8.79 -6.18 11.84
C GLN A 56 -8.92 -4.77 11.23
N PHE A 57 -7.93 -4.37 10.42
CA PHE A 57 -7.85 -3.04 9.82
C PHE A 57 -7.75 -3.12 8.28
N PRO A 58 -8.82 -3.55 7.59
CA PRO A 58 -8.78 -3.83 6.15
C PRO A 58 -8.53 -2.58 5.29
N PHE A 59 -8.84 -1.39 5.77
CA PHE A 59 -8.65 -0.13 5.03
C PHE A 59 -7.36 0.62 5.42
N ALA A 60 -6.57 0.09 6.36
CA ALA A 60 -5.33 0.73 6.80
C ALA A 60 -4.18 0.46 5.81
N GLY A 61 -4.09 1.26 4.75
CA GLY A 61 -3.11 1.09 3.67
C GLY A 61 -1.65 0.99 4.16
N GLN A 62 -1.30 1.63 5.27
CA GLN A 62 0.03 1.54 5.88
C GLN A 62 0.37 0.12 6.36
N TYR A 63 -0.58 -0.62 6.96
CA TYR A 63 -0.34 -1.99 7.40
C TYR A 63 -0.18 -2.95 6.22
N TRP A 64 -1.01 -2.79 5.18
CA TRP A 64 -0.85 -3.51 3.92
C TRP A 64 0.53 -3.28 3.29
N LYS A 65 0.97 -2.02 3.23
CA LYS A 65 2.29 -1.65 2.70
C LYS A 65 3.42 -2.36 3.44
N ILE A 66 3.36 -2.41 4.78
CA ILE A 66 4.39 -3.06 5.61
C ILE A 66 4.42 -4.56 5.34
N TYR A 67 3.27 -5.22 5.30
CA TYR A 67 3.18 -6.66 5.04
C TYR A 67 3.68 -7.01 3.64
N ILE A 68 3.23 -6.28 2.61
CA ILE A 68 3.68 -6.47 1.22
C ILE A 68 5.20 -6.29 1.11
N ASN A 69 5.76 -5.27 1.76
CA ASN A 69 7.22 -5.05 1.78
C ASN A 69 7.97 -6.24 2.39
N GLN A 70 7.44 -6.85 3.46
CA GLN A 70 8.08 -8.00 4.10
C GLN A 70 8.04 -9.25 3.19
N GLU A 71 6.91 -9.51 2.53
CA GLU A 71 6.80 -10.60 1.54
C GLU A 71 7.67 -10.35 0.30
N MET A 72 7.81 -9.09 -0.14
CA MET A 72 8.73 -8.71 -1.22
C MET A 72 10.19 -8.96 -0.84
N LYS A 73 10.61 -8.60 0.39
CA LYS A 73 11.97 -8.86 0.89
C LYS A 73 12.29 -10.36 0.90
N ALA A 74 11.30 -11.19 1.24
CA ALA A 74 11.42 -12.65 1.21
C ALA A 74 11.29 -13.25 -0.22
N LYS A 75 11.03 -12.42 -1.24
CA LYS A 75 10.84 -12.83 -2.65
C LYS A 75 9.65 -13.78 -2.87
N ASN A 76 8.65 -13.73 -2.01
CA ASN A 76 7.43 -14.54 -2.13
C ASN A 76 6.42 -13.89 -3.09
N TYR A 77 6.80 -13.77 -4.37
CA TYR A 77 6.09 -12.93 -5.34
C TYR A 77 4.64 -13.36 -5.63
N GLU A 78 4.33 -14.65 -5.52
CA GLU A 78 2.96 -15.16 -5.70
C GLU A 78 2.02 -14.60 -4.60
N ARG A 79 2.50 -14.56 -3.35
CA ARG A 79 1.76 -13.96 -2.24
C ARG A 79 1.63 -12.46 -2.38
N VAL A 80 2.71 -11.80 -2.80
CA VAL A 80 2.68 -10.35 -3.08
C VAL A 80 1.59 -10.00 -4.09
N GLU A 81 1.45 -10.77 -5.17
CA GLU A 81 0.40 -10.56 -6.18
C GLU A 81 -1.01 -10.71 -5.59
N LYS A 82 -1.25 -11.75 -4.78
CA LYS A 82 -2.52 -11.95 -4.05
C LYS A 82 -2.82 -10.80 -3.08
N LEU A 83 -1.81 -10.25 -2.40
CA LEU A 83 -1.98 -9.10 -1.49
C LEU A 83 -2.32 -7.81 -2.24
N PHE A 84 -1.73 -7.57 -3.41
CA PHE A 84 -2.09 -6.44 -4.26
C PHE A 84 -3.51 -6.55 -4.82
N GLN A 85 -3.92 -7.75 -5.23
CA GLN A 85 -5.29 -8.01 -5.71
C GLN A 85 -6.34 -7.72 -4.62
N ARG A 86 -6.06 -8.08 -3.35
CA ARG A 86 -6.94 -7.79 -2.21
C ARG A 86 -6.98 -6.30 -1.86
N SER A 87 -5.84 -5.62 -1.87
CA SER A 87 -5.71 -4.25 -1.34
C SER A 87 -6.07 -3.16 -2.36
N LEU A 88 -5.56 -3.23 -3.59
CA LEU A 88 -5.72 -2.15 -4.58
C LEU A 88 -7.16 -1.97 -5.08
N VAL A 89 -8.00 -2.99 -4.91
CA VAL A 89 -9.44 -2.91 -5.27
C VAL A 89 -10.23 -2.12 -4.22
N LYS A 90 -9.80 -2.17 -2.96
CA LYS A 90 -10.55 -1.60 -1.82
C LYS A 90 -9.95 -0.30 -1.27
N ILE A 91 -8.65 -0.09 -1.45
CA ILE A 91 -7.90 0.95 -0.76
C ILE A 91 -7.32 1.94 -1.76
N LEU A 92 -7.79 3.20 -1.69
CA LEU A 92 -7.28 4.31 -2.47
C LEU A 92 -6.07 4.95 -1.77
N HIS A 93 -4.91 4.29 -1.83
CA HIS A 93 -3.68 4.76 -1.17
C HIS A 93 -2.51 4.84 -2.15
N ILE A 94 -1.96 6.05 -2.34
CA ILE A 94 -0.89 6.36 -3.28
C ILE A 94 0.34 5.45 -3.14
N ASP A 95 0.77 5.18 -1.90
CA ASP A 95 1.95 4.35 -1.68
C ASP A 95 1.76 2.89 -2.07
N LEU A 96 0.53 2.36 -2.05
CA LEU A 96 0.27 0.98 -2.48
C LEU A 96 0.43 0.87 -4.00
N TRP A 97 -0.02 1.89 -4.74
CA TRP A 97 0.19 1.95 -6.19
C TRP A 97 1.66 2.11 -6.56
N LYS A 98 2.39 2.98 -5.86
CA LYS A 98 3.84 3.13 -6.05
C LYS A 98 4.58 1.82 -5.75
N LEU A 99 4.21 1.15 -4.67
CA LEU A 99 4.78 -0.15 -4.32
C LEU A 99 4.44 -1.23 -5.36
N TYR A 100 3.23 -1.20 -5.93
CA TYR A 100 2.86 -2.14 -7.00
C TYR A 100 3.64 -1.91 -8.30
N LEU A 101 3.83 -0.64 -8.68
CA LEU A 101 4.67 -0.26 -9.82
C LEU A 101 6.12 -0.72 -9.61
N GLN A 102 6.66 -0.53 -8.40
CA GLN A 102 7.99 -1.03 -8.03
C GLN A 102 8.05 -2.56 -8.15
N TYR A 103 7.08 -3.27 -7.58
CA TYR A 103 6.98 -4.73 -7.66
C TYR A 103 7.01 -5.22 -9.11
N ILE A 104 6.23 -4.63 -10.01
CA ILE A 104 6.20 -5.06 -11.43
C ILE A 104 7.56 -4.87 -12.09
N ARG A 105 8.21 -3.73 -11.85
CA ARG A 105 9.55 -3.43 -12.37
C ARG A 105 10.59 -4.46 -11.90
N GLU A 106 10.54 -4.82 -10.62
CA GLU A 106 11.51 -5.75 -10.01
C GLU A 106 11.27 -7.23 -10.38
N THR A 107 10.00 -7.64 -10.52
CA THR A 107 9.62 -9.07 -10.57
C THR A 107 9.33 -9.59 -11.95
N LYS A 108 8.65 -8.83 -12.81
CA LYS A 108 8.38 -9.26 -14.18
C LYS A 108 9.67 -9.28 -15.04
N GLY A 109 10.79 -8.76 -14.51
CA GLY A 109 12.14 -8.97 -15.01
C GLY A 109 12.78 -10.33 -14.70
N LYS A 110 12.31 -11.03 -13.64
CA LYS A 110 13.00 -12.19 -13.04
C LYS A 110 12.13 -13.45 -12.96
N HIS A 111 10.83 -13.34 -13.24
CA HIS A 111 9.86 -14.41 -13.09
C HIS A 111 10.06 -15.53 -14.13
N GLN A 112 9.98 -16.80 -13.72
CA GLN A 112 10.22 -17.97 -14.57
C GLN A 112 9.31 -18.03 -15.83
N ALA A 113 8.07 -17.57 -15.74
CA ALA A 113 7.16 -17.46 -16.90
C ALA A 113 7.69 -16.53 -18.01
N PHE A 114 8.59 -15.61 -17.69
CA PHE A 114 9.24 -14.68 -18.62
C PHE A 114 10.73 -15.01 -18.87
N LYS A 115 11.31 -15.95 -18.11
CA LYS A 115 12.69 -16.42 -18.33
C LYS A 115 12.86 -17.20 -19.63
N GLN A 116 11.79 -17.76 -20.17
CA GLN A 116 11.84 -18.50 -21.44
C GLN A 116 11.99 -17.60 -22.67
N VAL A 117 11.85 -16.27 -22.52
CA VAL A 117 12.02 -15.33 -23.63
C VAL A 117 13.15 -14.36 -23.31
N GLN A 118 14.38 -14.71 -23.62
CA GLN A 118 15.47 -13.73 -23.62
C GLN A 118 15.38 -12.84 -24.86
N GLY A 119 15.63 -11.54 -24.70
CA GLY A 119 15.63 -10.56 -25.80
C GLY A 119 14.48 -9.55 -25.76
N SER A 120 14.31 -8.81 -26.87
CA SER A 120 13.37 -7.67 -27.02
C SER A 120 11.92 -7.96 -26.57
N TYR A 121 11.46 -9.21 -26.69
CA TYR A 121 10.09 -9.58 -26.37
C TYR A 121 9.76 -9.59 -24.87
N ALA A 122 10.65 -10.09 -24.00
CA ALA A 122 10.41 -10.01 -22.56
C ALA A 122 10.43 -8.57 -22.05
N GLU A 123 11.25 -7.71 -22.67
CA GLU A 123 11.26 -6.28 -22.36
C GLU A 123 9.93 -5.63 -22.78
N SER A 124 9.42 -5.97 -23.97
CA SER A 124 8.10 -5.51 -24.44
C SER A 124 6.95 -5.93 -23.52
N GLN A 125 6.98 -7.15 -22.97
CA GLN A 125 5.96 -7.61 -22.02
C GLN A 125 6.02 -6.88 -20.68
N LYS A 126 7.23 -6.60 -20.15
CA LYS A 126 7.41 -5.77 -18.94
C LYS A 126 6.87 -4.37 -19.16
N ILE A 127 7.16 -3.79 -20.33
CA ILE A 127 6.66 -2.46 -20.71
C ILE A 127 5.13 -2.46 -20.71
N THR A 128 4.53 -3.45 -21.36
CA THR A 128 3.07 -3.59 -21.43
C THR A 128 2.42 -3.73 -20.06
N ALA A 129 2.99 -4.58 -19.19
CA ALA A 129 2.47 -4.78 -17.84
C ALA A 129 2.57 -3.51 -16.98
N THR A 130 3.73 -2.84 -17.00
CA THR A 130 3.96 -1.59 -16.27
C THR A 130 3.03 -0.49 -16.75
N ARG A 131 2.88 -0.35 -18.08
CA ARG A 131 1.96 0.61 -18.71
C ARG A 131 0.51 0.39 -18.28
N ARG A 132 0.03 -0.85 -18.24
CA ARG A 132 -1.35 -1.16 -17.79
C ARG A 132 -1.60 -0.67 -16.37
N VAL A 133 -0.63 -0.82 -15.47
CA VAL A 133 -0.78 -0.38 -14.08
C VAL A 133 -0.76 1.14 -13.96
N TYR A 134 0.15 1.82 -14.67
CA TYR A 134 0.11 3.28 -14.74
C TYR A 134 -1.23 3.78 -15.24
N GLN A 135 -1.71 3.24 -16.36
CA GLN A 135 -2.98 3.64 -16.97
C GLN A 135 -4.17 3.41 -16.02
N ARG A 136 -4.16 2.32 -15.23
CA ARG A 136 -5.18 2.11 -14.19
C ARG A 136 -5.07 3.11 -13.04
N ALA A 137 -3.85 3.47 -12.65
CA ALA A 137 -3.59 4.35 -11.51
C ALA A 137 -3.96 5.82 -11.81
N ILE A 138 -3.66 6.31 -13.02
CA ILE A 138 -3.90 7.72 -13.42
C ILE A 138 -5.38 8.07 -13.62
N VAL A 139 -6.26 7.08 -13.68
CA VAL A 139 -7.72 7.27 -13.78
C VAL A 139 -8.45 7.07 -12.45
N THR A 140 -7.72 6.71 -11.39
CA THR A 140 -8.28 6.48 -10.06
C THR A 140 -8.18 7.77 -9.24
N PRO A 141 -9.27 8.46 -8.90
CA PRO A 141 -9.21 9.72 -8.15
C PRO A 141 -8.64 9.49 -6.75
N MET A 142 -7.42 9.95 -6.52
CA MET A 142 -6.75 9.84 -5.23
C MET A 142 -5.81 11.00 -4.98
N LEU A 143 -5.54 11.26 -3.71
CA LEU A 143 -4.58 12.27 -3.29
C LEU A 143 -3.18 11.88 -3.77
N GLY A 144 -2.46 12.86 -4.34
CA GLY A 144 -1.12 12.61 -4.89
C GLY A 144 -1.11 11.92 -6.27
N ILE A 145 -2.26 11.83 -6.97
CA ILE A 145 -2.33 11.30 -8.34
C ILE A 145 -1.38 12.02 -9.31
N GLU A 146 -1.10 13.31 -9.07
CA GLU A 146 -0.14 14.11 -9.84
C GLU A 146 1.27 13.50 -9.83
N THR A 147 1.66 12.82 -8.75
CA THR A 147 2.96 12.14 -8.67
C THR A 147 3.02 10.93 -9.60
N ILE A 148 1.95 10.12 -9.66
CA ILE A 148 1.87 8.99 -10.59
C ILE A 148 1.85 9.48 -12.03
N TRP A 149 1.12 10.56 -12.32
CA TRP A 149 1.09 11.13 -13.66
C TRP A 149 2.46 11.59 -14.13
N ARG A 150 3.20 12.31 -13.27
CA ARG A 150 4.58 12.71 -13.55
C ARG A 150 5.48 11.50 -13.82
N ASP A 151 5.41 10.50 -12.96
CA ASP A 151 6.18 9.26 -13.10
C ASP A 151 5.81 8.50 -14.39
N TYR A 152 4.54 8.53 -14.80
CA TYR A 152 4.06 7.94 -16.05
C TYR A 152 4.65 8.66 -17.28
N CYS A 153 4.59 9.98 -17.30
CA CYS A 153 5.18 10.76 -18.39
C CYS A 153 6.70 10.54 -18.49
N MET A 154 7.41 10.51 -17.36
CA MET A 154 8.84 10.18 -17.33
C MET A 154 9.10 8.76 -17.83
N TYR A 155 8.26 7.80 -17.42
CA TYR A 155 8.37 6.41 -17.84
C TYR A 155 8.19 6.25 -19.35
N GLU A 156 7.12 6.77 -19.96
CA GLU A 156 6.92 6.65 -21.41
C GLU A 156 8.04 7.34 -22.20
N ASN A 157 8.52 8.51 -21.75
CA ASN A 157 9.68 9.17 -22.35
C ASN A 157 10.96 8.32 -22.26
N SER A 158 11.17 7.63 -21.14
CA SER A 158 12.36 6.75 -20.98
C SER A 158 12.32 5.51 -21.87
N ILE A 159 11.12 5.03 -22.25
CA ILE A 159 10.95 3.86 -23.10
C ILE A 159 11.08 4.22 -24.58
N ASN A 160 10.32 5.21 -25.04
CA ASN A 160 10.39 5.67 -26.42
C ASN A 160 9.89 7.13 -26.53
N PRO A 161 10.79 8.12 -26.59
CA PRO A 161 10.44 9.53 -26.68
C PRO A 161 9.55 9.88 -27.88
N ALA A 162 9.71 9.18 -29.00
CA ALA A 162 8.98 9.50 -30.24
C ALA A 162 7.47 9.22 -30.12
N ILE A 163 7.09 8.19 -29.35
CA ILE A 163 5.67 7.81 -29.14
C ILE A 163 5.14 8.21 -27.76
N ALA A 164 6.00 8.66 -26.84
CA ALA A 164 5.62 9.04 -25.48
C ALA A 164 4.56 10.15 -25.47
N LYS A 165 4.69 11.13 -26.36
CA LYS A 165 3.71 12.22 -26.50
C LYS A 165 2.32 11.69 -26.87
N LYS A 166 2.24 10.76 -27.83
CA LYS A 166 0.98 10.13 -28.23
C LYS A 166 0.31 9.41 -27.04
N PHE A 167 1.04 8.57 -26.31
CA PHE A 167 0.49 7.84 -25.17
C PHE A 167 0.01 8.76 -24.03
N THR A 168 0.75 9.84 -23.76
CA THR A 168 0.37 10.81 -22.72
C THR A 168 -0.83 11.65 -23.15
N GLU A 169 -0.93 12.07 -24.41
CA GLU A 169 -2.08 12.82 -24.94
C GLU A 169 -3.36 11.98 -24.91
N GLU A 170 -3.30 10.71 -25.33
CA GLU A 170 -4.45 9.79 -25.32
C GLU A 170 -5.07 9.63 -23.92
N ARG A 171 -4.27 9.71 -22.85
CA ARG A 171 -4.72 9.56 -21.46
C ARG A 171 -4.89 10.87 -20.69
N SER A 172 -4.49 11.99 -21.29
CA SER A 172 -4.51 13.31 -20.63
C SER A 172 -5.91 13.70 -20.15
N ARG A 173 -6.94 13.45 -20.98
CA ARG A 173 -8.33 13.79 -20.64
C ARG A 173 -8.83 13.02 -19.41
N ASP A 174 -8.61 11.71 -19.37
CA ASP A 174 -9.04 10.86 -18.26
C ASP A 174 -8.32 11.26 -16.96
N TYR A 175 -7.01 11.50 -17.05
CA TYR A 175 -6.22 12.00 -15.93
C TYR A 175 -6.73 13.35 -15.41
N MET A 176 -7.04 14.30 -16.29
CA MET A 176 -7.53 15.62 -15.90
C MET A 176 -8.87 15.53 -15.16
N ASN A 177 -9.76 14.62 -15.58
CA ASN A 177 -10.99 14.33 -14.87
C ASN A 177 -10.71 13.75 -13.47
N ALA A 178 -9.88 12.71 -13.38
CA ALA A 178 -9.53 12.07 -12.10
C ALA A 178 -8.84 13.04 -11.14
N ARG A 179 -7.95 13.91 -11.64
CA ARG A 179 -7.28 14.97 -10.89
C ARG A 179 -8.27 16.01 -10.35
N ARG A 180 -9.25 16.44 -11.16
CA ARG A 180 -10.27 17.39 -10.72
C ARG A 180 -11.07 16.82 -9.54
N VAL A 181 -11.57 15.59 -9.67
CA VAL A 181 -12.29 14.89 -8.60
C VAL A 181 -11.41 14.72 -7.36
N ALA A 182 -10.12 14.38 -7.53
CA ALA A 182 -9.19 14.25 -6.41
C ALA A 182 -8.99 15.58 -5.65
N LYS A 183 -8.97 16.73 -6.35
CA LYS A 183 -8.88 18.06 -5.72
C LYS A 183 -10.17 18.45 -4.99
N GLU A 184 -11.33 18.20 -5.59
CA GLU A 184 -12.61 18.42 -4.91
C GLU A 184 -12.69 17.58 -3.63
N TYR A 185 -12.29 16.31 -3.72
CA TYR A 185 -12.19 15.42 -2.57
C TYR A 185 -11.20 15.94 -1.52
N GLU A 186 -10.05 16.48 -1.92
CA GLU A 186 -9.08 17.07 -0.99
C GLU A 186 -9.65 18.25 -0.20
N VAL A 187 -10.38 19.14 -0.88
CA VAL A 187 -11.01 20.31 -0.25
C VAL A 187 -12.02 19.87 0.81
N ILE A 188 -12.90 18.91 0.46
CA ILE A 188 -13.93 18.40 1.36
C ILE A 188 -13.32 17.61 2.52
N THR A 189 -12.22 16.90 2.28
CA THR A 189 -11.54 16.09 3.30
C THR A 189 -10.41 16.82 4.04
N LYS A 190 -10.33 18.14 3.91
CA LYS A 190 -9.31 18.94 4.58
C LYS A 190 -9.47 18.87 6.11
N GLY A 191 -8.40 18.50 6.80
CA GLY A 191 -8.40 18.34 8.26
C GLY A 191 -8.85 16.97 8.76
N LEU A 192 -9.27 16.06 7.87
CA LEU A 192 -9.52 14.67 8.22
C LEU A 192 -8.21 13.91 8.40
N CYS A 193 -8.19 13.03 9.39
CA CYS A 193 -7.07 12.12 9.62
C CYS A 193 -7.20 10.88 8.74
N ARG A 194 -6.37 10.84 7.70
CA ARG A 194 -6.43 9.83 6.63
C ARG A 194 -5.63 8.56 6.92
N ASN A 195 -4.69 8.64 7.87
CA ASN A 195 -3.76 7.55 8.20
C ASN A 195 -4.17 6.75 9.44
N MET A 196 -5.24 7.17 10.12
CA MET A 196 -5.70 6.48 11.32
C MET A 196 -6.50 5.22 10.91
N PRO A 197 -6.20 4.05 11.48
CA PRO A 197 -7.02 2.86 11.24
C PRO A 197 -8.47 3.08 11.69
N SER A 198 -9.41 2.43 11.02
CA SER A 198 -10.82 2.42 11.43
C SER A 198 -10.95 1.76 12.80
N ILE A 199 -11.44 2.52 13.79
CA ILE A 199 -11.73 2.05 15.14
C ILE A 199 -13.17 2.46 15.51
N PRO A 200 -13.88 1.71 16.37
CA PRO A 200 -15.18 2.09 16.90
C PRO A 200 -15.10 3.36 17.74
N PRO A 201 -16.24 4.03 17.95
CA PRO A 201 -16.25 5.25 18.73
C PRO A 201 -15.78 5.07 20.17
N GLN A 202 -14.80 5.88 20.54
CA GLN A 202 -14.27 5.98 21.90
C GLN A 202 -14.78 7.23 22.62
N ASN A 203 -15.63 8.04 21.96
CA ASN A 203 -16.23 9.27 22.48
C ASN A 203 -15.20 10.32 22.92
N THR A 204 -14.01 10.32 22.30
CA THR A 204 -13.01 11.35 22.60
C THR A 204 -13.41 12.69 21.94
N PRO A 205 -13.05 13.84 22.53
CA PRO A 205 -13.33 15.15 21.93
C PRO A 205 -12.72 15.30 20.52
N TYR A 206 -11.56 14.67 20.31
CA TYR A 206 -10.88 14.64 19.03
C TYR A 206 -11.67 13.85 17.97
N GLU A 207 -12.15 12.67 18.34
CA GLU A 207 -12.97 11.85 17.46
C GLU A 207 -14.28 12.57 17.10
N ALA A 208 -14.95 13.18 18.07
CA ALA A 208 -16.17 13.96 17.81
C ALA A 208 -15.91 15.10 16.80
N LYS A 209 -14.74 15.74 16.85
CA LYS A 209 -14.31 16.73 15.86
C LYS A 209 -14.10 16.09 14.47
N GLN A 210 -13.47 14.92 14.40
CA GLN A 210 -13.29 14.18 13.14
C GLN A 210 -14.62 13.74 12.55
N VAL A 211 -15.55 13.20 13.35
CA VAL A 211 -16.90 12.81 12.92
C VAL A 211 -17.66 14.01 12.36
N LYS A 212 -17.60 15.18 13.03
CA LYS A 212 -18.19 16.42 12.52
C LYS A 212 -17.62 16.84 11.18
N LEU A 213 -16.30 16.70 10.98
CA LEU A 213 -15.66 16.98 9.68
C LEU A 213 -16.13 15.99 8.60
N TRP A 214 -16.35 14.72 8.95
CA TRP A 214 -16.91 13.72 8.04
C TRP A 214 -18.37 14.01 7.63
N HIS A 215 -19.17 14.54 8.56
CA HIS A 215 -20.59 14.89 8.36
C HIS A 215 -20.79 16.30 7.81
N ARG A 216 -19.73 17.09 7.63
CA ARG A 216 -19.79 18.41 6.99
C ARG A 216 -19.97 18.20 5.48
N ARG A 217 -21.18 17.78 5.09
CA ARG A 217 -21.65 17.60 3.72
C ARG A 217 -23.07 18.12 3.61
#